data_AF-A0A810MUA5-F1
#
_entry.id   AF-A0A810MUA5-F1
#
_cell.length_a   1.000
_cell.length_b   1.000
_cell.length_c   1.000
_cell.angle_alpha   90.00
_cell.angle_beta   90.00
_cell.angle_gamma   90.00
#
_symmetry.space_group_name_H-M   'P 1'
#
loop_
_entity.id
_entity.type
_entity.pdbx_description
1 polymer ?
#
loop_
_entity_poly.entity_id
_entity_poly.type
_entity_poly.pdbx_seq_one_letter_code
_entity_poly.pdbx_strand_id
1 'polypeptide(L)'
;MDRRPPATEPAASRRGETLLNDIEYRFRLLGQGPSPLSVNGRSLGQGLPRRAIALPELSAILMHPSCDYAARDVAWRLLVQRARTGDPAWRAGAVGVALPGLRFKAYLLSKLFTGDVQAAIVEHFLRALGTVDVDRPGVVGNLLSAAFSKARAELREQEPALSGAPNHAPGAVLPPAPYGHPDLVLARAVNAGVITVGEAELIGATYLEEVSLTAYAERTGQPRWNLYKRRTAAVARLKAAIESGELSDPYADVINEATGTLVLDVPAVRKRP
;
A
#
# COMPACT_ATOMS: atom_id res chain seq x y z
N MET A 1 -20.63 40.06 -33.17
CA MET A 1 -21.11 38.77 -32.63
C MET A 1 -19.92 37.83 -32.62
N ASP A 2 -19.23 37.73 -31.49
CA ASP A 2 -18.02 36.93 -31.36
C ASP A 2 -18.28 35.85 -30.31
N ARG A 3 -18.58 34.62 -30.77
CA ARG A 3 -18.88 33.48 -29.90
C ARG A 3 -17.60 32.71 -29.64
N ARG A 4 -16.93 33.04 -28.54
CA ARG A 4 -15.86 32.22 -27.96
C ARG A 4 -16.49 30.93 -27.38
N PRO A 5 -16.01 29.72 -27.74
CA PRO A 5 -16.51 28.50 -27.12
C PRO A 5 -16.01 28.40 -25.67
N PRO A 6 -16.78 27.78 -24.75
CA PRO A 6 -16.32 27.58 -23.38
C PRO A 6 -15.19 26.53 -23.37
N ALA A 7 -14.07 26.89 -22.75
CA ALA A 7 -12.98 25.98 -22.48
C ALA A 7 -13.49 24.84 -21.58
N THR A 8 -13.44 23.62 -22.10
CA THR A 8 -13.67 22.40 -21.33
C THR A 8 -12.61 22.32 -20.24
N GLU A 9 -13.00 22.35 -18.97
CA GLU A 9 -12.10 22.02 -17.86
C GLU A 9 -12.04 20.49 -17.66
N PRO A 10 -10.87 19.84 -17.78
CA PRO A 10 -10.67 18.48 -17.30
C PRO A 10 -9.54 18.49 -16.27
N ALA A 11 -9.80 19.00 -15.06
CA ALA A 11 -8.78 19.08 -14.00
C ALA A 11 -9.15 18.29 -12.74
N ALA A 12 -10.43 18.00 -12.50
CA ALA A 12 -10.86 17.29 -11.28
C ALA A 12 -10.55 15.78 -11.34
N SER A 13 -10.82 15.12 -12.47
CA SER A 13 -10.59 13.67 -12.61
C SER A 13 -9.11 13.26 -12.60
N ARG A 14 -8.20 14.13 -13.04
CA ARG A 14 -6.75 13.82 -13.08
C ARG A 14 -6.06 13.90 -11.73
N ARG A 15 -6.56 14.70 -10.78
CA ARG A 15 -5.95 14.84 -9.45
C ARG A 15 -6.15 13.60 -8.57
N GLY A 16 -7.29 12.92 -8.71
CA GLY A 16 -7.56 11.65 -8.03
C GLY A 16 -6.65 10.52 -8.49
N GLU A 17 -6.20 10.54 -9.75
CA GLU A 17 -5.26 9.54 -10.29
C GLU A 17 -3.82 9.74 -9.76
N THR A 18 -3.44 10.96 -9.38
CA THR A 18 -2.07 11.29 -8.95
C THR A 18 -1.90 11.45 -7.44
N LEU A 19 -2.96 11.45 -6.63
CA LEU A 19 -2.88 11.79 -5.21
C LEU A 19 -1.85 10.96 -4.44
N LEU A 20 -1.87 9.63 -4.56
CA LEU A 20 -0.92 8.75 -3.88
C LEU A 20 0.51 8.95 -4.39
N ASN A 21 0.69 9.31 -5.67
CA ASN A 21 1.99 9.64 -6.24
C ASN A 21 2.51 10.99 -5.71
N ASP A 22 1.64 11.99 -5.57
CA ASP A 22 1.98 13.29 -4.98
C ASP A 22 2.35 13.16 -3.50
N ILE A 23 1.62 12.31 -2.75
CA ILE A 23 1.96 11.98 -1.37
C ILE A 23 3.32 11.28 -1.31
N GLU A 24 3.59 10.30 -2.18
CA GLU A 24 4.88 9.63 -2.22
C GLU A 24 6.02 10.60 -2.51
N TYR A 25 5.87 11.46 -3.51
CA TYR A 25 6.86 12.47 -3.85
C TYR A 25 7.20 13.35 -2.65
N ARG A 26 6.17 13.88 -1.97
CA ARG A 26 6.35 14.71 -0.77
C ARG A 26 6.94 13.92 0.40
N PHE A 27 6.54 12.66 0.56
CA PHE A 27 7.05 11.78 1.60
C PHE A 27 8.54 11.49 1.42
N ARG A 28 9.01 11.24 0.19
CA ARG A 28 10.44 11.12 -0.10
C ARG A 28 11.19 12.40 0.24
N LEU A 29 10.65 13.57 -0.12
CA LEU A 29 11.27 14.86 0.17
C LEU A 29 11.42 15.11 1.68
N LEU A 30 10.45 14.70 2.50
CA LEU A 30 10.55 14.77 3.97
C LEU A 30 11.73 13.96 4.54
N GLY A 31 12.19 12.93 3.83
CA GLY A 31 13.36 12.13 4.23
C GLY A 31 14.70 12.69 3.75
N GLN A 32 14.71 13.63 2.80
CA GLN A 32 15.93 14.13 2.16
C GLN A 32 16.44 15.47 2.75
N GLY A 33 15.68 16.08 3.67
CA GLY A 33 16.07 17.31 4.35
C GLY A 33 17.14 17.12 5.44
N PRO A 34 17.73 18.22 5.96
CA PRO A 34 18.80 18.18 6.98
C PRO A 34 18.33 17.63 8.34
N SER A 35 17.03 17.68 8.60
CA SER A 35 16.39 17.16 9.82
C SER A 35 15.15 16.35 9.44
N PRO A 36 15.32 15.11 8.91
CA PRO A 36 14.19 14.32 8.46
C PRO A 36 13.33 13.90 9.65
N LEU A 37 12.01 13.87 9.44
CA LEU A 37 11.09 13.35 10.45
C LEU A 37 11.46 11.89 10.73
N SER A 38 11.81 11.58 11.98
CA SER A 38 12.49 10.33 12.33
C SER A 38 11.96 9.73 13.62
N VAL A 39 12.02 8.40 13.71
CA VAL A 39 11.78 7.63 14.94
C VAL A 39 13.11 7.14 15.53
N ASN A 40 13.14 6.94 16.85
CA ASN A 40 14.31 6.39 17.51
C ASN A 40 14.21 4.85 17.55
N GLY A 41 14.91 4.17 16.65
CA GLY A 41 14.89 2.69 16.59
C GLY A 41 15.52 2.02 17.80
N ARG A 42 16.42 2.70 18.53
CA ARG A 42 16.95 2.19 19.81
C ARG A 42 15.85 2.11 20.87
N SER A 43 14.98 3.11 20.93
CA SER A 43 13.86 3.15 21.88
C SER A 43 12.75 2.17 21.50
N LEU A 44 12.51 1.95 20.21
CA LEU A 44 11.50 0.99 19.74
C LEU A 44 11.94 -0.47 19.92
N GLY A 45 13.23 -0.77 19.79
CA GLY A 45 13.74 -2.14 19.94
C GLY A 45 13.29 -3.07 18.81
N GLN A 46 13.03 -4.34 19.14
CA GLN A 46 12.49 -5.36 18.21
C GLN A 46 13.29 -5.56 16.90
N GLY A 47 14.63 -5.47 16.97
CA GLY A 47 15.48 -5.67 15.80
C GLY A 47 15.57 -4.48 14.84
N LEU A 48 14.94 -3.33 15.18
CA LEU A 48 15.12 -2.09 14.42
C LEU A 48 16.55 -1.52 14.60
N PRO A 49 17.09 -0.83 13.58
CA PRO A 49 18.39 -0.15 13.68
C PRO A 49 18.46 0.76 14.92
N ARG A 50 19.52 0.63 15.73
CA ARG A 50 19.69 1.35 17.01
C ARG A 50 20.14 2.82 16.85
N ARG A 51 19.49 3.55 15.94
CA ARG A 51 19.74 4.96 15.58
C ARG A 51 18.43 5.69 15.27
N ALA A 52 18.51 6.97 14.93
CA ALA A 52 17.41 7.66 14.28
C ALA A 52 17.14 7.05 12.89
N ILE A 53 15.87 6.80 12.59
CA ILE A 53 15.39 6.20 11.33
C ILE A 53 14.39 7.18 10.74
N ALA A 54 14.70 7.73 9.57
CA ALA A 54 13.80 8.62 8.84
C ALA A 54 12.54 7.86 8.41
N LEU A 55 11.38 8.52 8.36
CA LEU A 55 10.12 7.82 8.04
C LEU A 55 10.12 7.07 6.69
N PRO A 56 10.72 7.58 5.59
CA PRO A 56 10.82 6.81 4.36
C PRO A 56 11.64 5.52 4.50
N GLU A 57 12.73 5.59 5.26
CA GLU A 57 13.54 4.41 5.59
C GLU A 57 12.76 3.43 6.48
N LEU A 58 12.04 3.94 7.48
CA LEU A 58 11.17 3.13 8.34
C LEU A 58 10.13 2.39 7.50
N SER A 59 9.49 3.06 6.54
CA SER A 59 8.52 2.43 5.62
C SER A 59 9.14 1.24 4.88
N ALA A 60 10.36 1.40 4.33
CA ALA A 60 11.07 0.32 3.66
C ALA A 60 11.41 -0.85 4.61
N ILE A 61 11.85 -0.55 5.84
CA ILE A 61 12.15 -1.57 6.86
C ILE A 61 10.88 -2.36 7.20
N LEU A 62 9.76 -1.68 7.47
CA LEU A 62 8.51 -2.33 7.90
C LEU A 62 7.90 -3.23 6.82
N MET A 63 8.21 -2.98 5.56
CA MET A 63 7.76 -3.79 4.43
C MET A 63 8.71 -4.93 4.08
N HIS A 64 9.92 -4.96 4.65
CA HIS A 64 10.85 -6.04 4.40
C HIS A 64 10.33 -7.36 5.00
N PRO A 65 10.39 -8.50 4.28
CA PRO A 65 9.89 -9.79 4.78
C PRO A 65 10.56 -10.28 6.08
N SER A 66 11.75 -9.77 6.40
CA SER A 66 12.44 -10.08 7.65
C SER A 66 12.01 -9.20 8.84
N CYS A 67 11.14 -8.21 8.63
CA CYS A 67 10.63 -7.38 9.72
C CYS A 67 9.57 -8.18 10.48
N ASP A 68 9.84 -8.42 11.76
CA ASP A 68 8.90 -9.08 12.65
C ASP A 68 7.64 -8.21 12.88
N TYR A 69 6.52 -8.88 13.07
CA TYR A 69 5.22 -8.31 13.42
C TYR A 69 5.29 -7.48 14.69
N ALA A 70 6.02 -7.90 15.72
CA ALA A 70 6.18 -7.11 16.94
C ALA A 70 6.89 -5.77 16.68
N ALA A 71 7.87 -5.74 15.78
CA ALA A 71 8.57 -4.53 15.38
C ALA A 71 7.65 -3.57 14.62
N ARG A 72 6.84 -4.13 13.71
CA ARG A 72 5.84 -3.39 12.95
C ARG A 72 4.79 -2.77 13.87
N ASP A 73 4.25 -3.55 14.80
CA ASP A 73 3.21 -3.10 15.72
C ASP A 73 3.72 -1.99 16.66
N VAL A 74 4.93 -2.15 17.22
CA VAL A 74 5.56 -1.13 18.06
C VAL A 74 5.81 0.17 17.28
N ALA A 75 6.28 0.09 16.03
CA ALA A 75 6.47 1.27 15.19
C ALA A 75 5.13 1.97 14.87
N TRP A 76 4.09 1.21 14.53
CA TRP A 76 2.77 1.76 14.23
C TRP A 76 2.06 2.36 15.43
N ARG A 77 2.21 1.79 16.64
CA ARG A 77 1.73 2.42 17.88
C ARG A 77 2.36 3.79 18.09
N LEU A 78 3.68 3.91 17.92
CA LEU A 78 4.36 5.21 18.01
C LEU A 78 3.84 6.19 16.96
N LEU A 79 3.71 5.76 15.69
CA LEU A 79 3.23 6.62 14.61
C LEU A 79 1.81 7.14 14.89
N VAL A 80 0.90 6.29 15.38
CA VAL A 80 -0.45 6.69 15.77
C VAL A 80 -0.43 7.67 16.93
N GLN A 81 0.35 7.37 17.99
CA GLN A 81 0.49 8.27 19.13
C GLN A 81 1.00 9.65 18.71
N ARG A 82 2.02 9.70 17.84
CA ARG A 82 2.56 10.95 17.30
C ARG A 82 1.57 11.68 16.41
N ALA A 83 0.86 10.98 15.52
CA ALA A 83 -0.17 11.57 14.68
C ALA A 83 -1.31 12.21 15.51
N ARG A 84 -1.64 11.64 16.67
CA ARG A 84 -2.65 12.16 17.61
C ARG A 84 -2.22 13.40 18.39
N THR A 85 -0.94 13.74 18.42
CA THR A 85 -0.46 14.97 19.07
C THR A 85 -0.95 16.24 18.37
N GLY A 86 -1.48 16.12 17.15
CA GLY A 86 -1.99 17.23 16.37
C GLY A 86 -0.99 17.75 15.34
N ASP A 87 0.30 17.38 15.43
CA ASP A 87 1.34 17.78 14.48
C ASP A 87 1.03 17.27 13.05
N PRO A 88 0.81 18.17 12.07
CA PRO A 88 0.53 17.80 10.69
C PRO A 88 1.65 16.96 10.05
N ALA A 89 2.91 17.16 10.44
CA ALA A 89 4.04 16.42 9.89
C ALA A 89 3.97 14.93 10.24
N TRP A 90 3.56 14.59 11.47
CA TRP A 90 3.37 13.20 11.89
C TRP A 90 2.16 12.54 11.23
N ARG A 91 1.07 13.27 10.98
CA ARG A 91 -0.06 12.74 10.20
C ARG A 91 0.33 12.47 8.75
N ALA A 92 0.98 13.43 8.09
CA ALA A 92 1.46 13.26 6.72
C ALA A 92 2.50 12.14 6.62
N GLY A 93 3.40 12.05 7.60
CA GLY A 93 4.39 10.99 7.72
C GLY A 93 3.75 9.61 7.88
N ALA A 94 2.72 9.47 8.71
CA ALA A 94 1.99 8.21 8.88
C ALA A 94 1.29 7.75 7.59
N VAL A 95 0.70 8.69 6.83
CA VAL A 95 0.14 8.39 5.49
C VAL A 95 1.25 7.90 4.56
N GLY A 96 2.40 8.59 4.55
CA GLY A 96 3.56 8.21 3.76
C GLY A 96 4.07 6.80 4.08
N VAL A 97 4.18 6.45 5.36
CA VAL A 97 4.61 5.10 5.80
C VAL A 97 3.59 4.03 5.39
N ALA A 98 2.30 4.34 5.38
CA ALA A 98 1.21 3.44 4.96
C ALA A 98 1.01 3.34 3.44
N LEU A 99 1.71 4.15 2.63
CA LEU A 99 1.50 4.21 1.17
C LEU A 99 1.45 2.85 0.47
N PRO A 100 2.31 1.85 0.79
CA PRO A 100 2.25 0.56 0.12
C PRO A 100 0.89 -0.13 0.32
N GLY A 101 0.40 -0.21 1.56
CA GLY A 101 -0.90 -0.76 1.88
C GLY A 101 -2.06 0.08 1.33
N LEU A 102 -1.95 1.41 1.39
CA LEU A 102 -2.98 2.31 0.84
C LEU A 102 -3.12 2.16 -0.68
N ARG A 103 -2.01 1.98 -1.40
CA ARG A 103 -2.03 1.71 -2.84
C ARG A 103 -2.72 0.39 -3.17
N PHE A 104 -2.43 -0.63 -2.40
CA PHE A 104 -3.09 -1.92 -2.57
C PHE A 104 -4.61 -1.81 -2.35
N LYS A 105 -5.02 -1.19 -1.24
CA LYS A 105 -6.44 -0.97 -0.94
C LYS A 105 -7.13 -0.10 -2.00
N ALA A 106 -6.48 0.96 -2.47
CA ALA A 106 -6.98 1.80 -3.55
C ALA A 106 -7.15 1.00 -4.85
N TYR A 107 -6.17 0.16 -5.20
CA TYR A 107 -6.25 -0.71 -6.36
C TYR A 107 -7.46 -1.65 -6.26
N LEU A 108 -7.66 -2.33 -5.12
CA LEU A 108 -8.82 -3.20 -4.94
C LEU A 108 -10.16 -2.45 -5.07
N LEU A 109 -10.27 -1.25 -4.49
CA LEU A 109 -11.47 -0.41 -4.59
C LEU A 109 -11.73 0.05 -6.03
N SER A 110 -10.68 0.42 -6.79
CA SER A 110 -10.80 0.84 -8.20
C SER A 110 -11.31 -0.26 -9.15
N LYS A 111 -11.18 -1.53 -8.75
CA LYS A 111 -11.77 -2.67 -9.49
C LYS A 111 -13.25 -2.87 -9.19
N LEU A 112 -13.77 -2.25 -8.12
CA LEU A 112 -15.12 -2.46 -7.63
C LEU A 112 -16.02 -1.24 -7.81
N PHE A 113 -15.46 -0.04 -7.80
CA PHE A 113 -16.23 1.21 -7.77
C PHE A 113 -15.65 2.23 -8.75
N THR A 114 -16.54 3.06 -9.29
CA THR A 114 -16.18 4.30 -9.96
C THR A 114 -16.17 5.45 -8.96
N GLY A 115 -15.14 6.30 -8.93
CA GLY A 115 -15.05 7.46 -8.02
C GLY A 115 -13.61 7.82 -7.65
N ASP A 116 -13.43 8.85 -6.82
CA ASP A 116 -12.10 9.23 -6.30
C ASP A 116 -11.67 8.31 -5.16
N VAL A 117 -11.29 7.08 -5.54
CA VAL A 117 -10.88 6.02 -4.64
C VAL A 117 -9.65 6.41 -3.81
N GLN A 118 -8.71 7.15 -4.40
CA GLN A 118 -7.49 7.55 -3.71
C GLN A 118 -7.80 8.57 -2.61
N ALA A 119 -8.67 9.56 -2.88
CA ALA A 119 -9.09 10.51 -1.86
C ALA A 119 -9.85 9.80 -0.73
N ALA A 120 -10.83 8.94 -1.07
CA ALA A 120 -11.64 8.24 -0.08
C ALA A 120 -10.78 7.37 0.87
N ILE A 121 -9.84 6.59 0.33
CA ILE A 121 -9.00 5.72 1.18
C ILE A 121 -8.06 6.52 2.09
N VAL A 122 -7.49 7.63 1.60
CA VAL A 122 -6.60 8.50 2.38
C VAL A 122 -7.39 9.22 3.47
N GLU A 123 -8.58 9.71 3.16
CA GLU A 123 -9.46 10.36 4.12
C GLU A 123 -9.83 9.41 5.26
N HIS A 124 -10.31 8.21 4.94
CA HIS A 124 -10.69 7.24 5.96
C HIS A 124 -9.50 6.70 6.75
N PHE A 125 -8.31 6.64 6.16
CA PHE A 125 -7.08 6.33 6.89
C PHE A 125 -6.76 7.42 7.92
N LEU A 126 -6.84 8.70 7.54
CA LEU A 126 -6.62 9.82 8.45
C LEU A 126 -7.66 9.84 9.58
N ARG A 127 -8.93 9.54 9.29
CA ARG A 127 -9.99 9.37 10.31
C ARG A 127 -9.67 8.20 11.24
N ALA A 128 -9.21 7.07 10.71
CA ALA A 128 -8.85 5.88 11.49
C ALA A 128 -7.64 6.12 12.42
N LEU A 129 -6.66 6.94 12.03
CA LEU A 129 -5.56 7.34 12.93
C LEU A 129 -6.08 7.95 14.23
N GLY A 130 -7.18 8.71 14.17
CA GLY A 130 -7.80 9.33 15.32
C GLY A 130 -8.50 8.36 16.28
N THR A 131 -8.91 7.17 15.80
CA THR A 131 -9.86 6.30 16.52
C THR A 131 -9.39 4.88 16.74
N VAL A 132 -8.36 4.40 16.03
CA VAL A 132 -7.88 3.01 16.15
C VAL A 132 -7.47 2.67 17.58
N ASP A 133 -7.84 1.48 18.04
CA ASP A 133 -7.38 0.95 19.32
C ASP A 133 -5.91 0.52 19.17
N VAL A 134 -5.00 1.21 19.87
CA VAL A 134 -3.55 0.96 19.82
C VAL A 134 -3.11 -0.11 20.82
N ASP A 135 -3.98 -0.49 21.75
CA ASP A 135 -3.68 -1.53 22.73
C ASP A 135 -3.92 -2.94 22.17
N ARG A 136 -4.64 -3.02 21.03
CA ARG A 136 -4.80 -4.24 20.27
C ARG A 136 -3.60 -4.47 19.33
N PRO A 137 -3.14 -5.73 19.19
CA PRO A 137 -2.12 -6.08 18.20
C PRO A 137 -2.65 -5.86 16.77
N GLY A 138 -1.72 -5.69 15.83
CA GLY A 138 -2.01 -5.53 14.41
C GLY A 138 -2.51 -4.13 14.07
N VAL A 139 -1.95 -3.09 14.70
CA VAL A 139 -2.40 -1.69 14.59
C VAL A 139 -2.52 -1.24 13.13
N VAL A 140 -1.51 -1.55 12.30
CA VAL A 140 -1.53 -1.18 10.87
C VAL A 140 -2.65 -1.88 10.11
N GLY A 141 -2.90 -3.16 10.39
CA GLY A 141 -3.98 -3.89 9.76
C GLY A 141 -5.34 -3.38 10.16
N ASN A 142 -5.51 -3.09 11.44
CA ASN A 142 -6.74 -2.48 11.96
C ASN A 142 -6.98 -1.11 11.30
N LEU A 143 -5.93 -0.29 11.13
CA LEU A 143 -6.00 0.99 10.40
C LEU A 143 -6.41 0.81 8.93
N LEU A 144 -5.67 0.00 8.17
CA LEU A 144 -5.92 -0.20 6.74
C LEU A 144 -7.28 -0.86 6.48
N SER A 145 -7.67 -1.80 7.34
CA SER A 145 -8.98 -2.45 7.28
C SER A 145 -10.12 -1.48 7.59
N ALA A 146 -9.97 -0.64 8.63
CA ALA A 146 -10.97 0.38 8.96
C ALA A 146 -11.11 1.39 7.82
N ALA A 147 -9.98 1.87 7.29
CA ALA A 147 -9.94 2.79 6.15
C ALA A 147 -10.63 2.19 4.92
N PHE A 148 -10.27 0.98 4.54
CA PHE A 148 -10.84 0.27 3.38
C PHE A 148 -12.33 0.02 3.55
N SER A 149 -12.77 -0.44 4.72
CA SER A 149 -14.19 -0.75 4.96
C SER A 149 -15.07 0.50 4.89
N LYS A 150 -14.58 1.64 5.40
CA LYS A 150 -15.30 2.91 5.37
C LYS A 150 -15.30 3.55 3.98
N ALA A 151 -14.16 3.55 3.29
CA ALA A 151 -14.07 4.01 1.91
C ALA A 151 -14.98 3.18 0.98
N ARG A 152 -15.01 1.85 1.16
CA ARG A 152 -15.93 0.96 0.44
C ARG A 152 -17.40 1.29 0.67
N ALA A 153 -17.79 1.57 1.92
CA ALA A 153 -19.17 1.92 2.25
C ALA A 153 -19.57 3.24 1.61
N GLU A 154 -18.72 4.27 1.72
CA GLU A 154 -18.95 5.57 1.08
C GLU A 154 -19.05 5.46 -0.44
N LEU A 155 -18.09 4.80 -1.09
CA LEU A 155 -18.10 4.65 -2.55
C LEU A 155 -19.35 3.90 -3.04
N ARG A 156 -19.82 2.91 -2.26
CA ARG A 156 -21.06 2.19 -2.56
C ARG A 156 -22.31 3.06 -2.41
N GLU A 157 -22.33 3.98 -1.45
CA GLU A 157 -23.42 4.95 -1.28
C GLU A 157 -23.43 6.01 -2.38
N GLN A 158 -22.25 6.36 -2.91
CA GLN A 158 -22.08 7.32 -4.01
C GLN A 158 -22.36 6.71 -5.38
N GLU A 159 -22.28 5.39 -5.51
CA GLU A 159 -22.59 4.68 -6.74
C GLU A 159 -24.11 4.72 -6.98
N PRO A 160 -24.60 5.38 -8.05
CA PRO A 160 -26.03 5.41 -8.34
C PRO A 160 -26.53 3.96 -8.50
N ALA A 161 -27.71 3.65 -7.98
CA ALA A 161 -28.29 2.31 -7.87
C ALA A 161 -28.58 1.58 -9.22
N LEU A 162 -27.95 1.99 -10.32
CA LEU A 162 -28.11 1.45 -11.66
C LEU A 162 -26.74 1.35 -12.34
N SER A 163 -26.11 0.17 -12.25
CA SER A 163 -25.53 -0.54 -13.39
C SER A 163 -24.75 -1.76 -12.91
N GLY A 164 -25.33 -2.94 -13.12
CA GLY A 164 -24.68 -4.24 -12.92
C GLY A 164 -23.64 -4.59 -13.99
N ALA A 165 -22.77 -3.65 -14.35
CA ALA A 165 -21.65 -3.92 -15.25
C ALA A 165 -20.34 -3.49 -14.55
N PRO A 166 -19.35 -4.39 -14.39
CA PRO A 166 -18.03 -4.01 -13.89
C PRO A 166 -17.32 -3.15 -14.94
N ASN A 167 -17.58 -1.84 -14.92
CA ASN A 167 -16.83 -0.88 -15.74
C ASN A 167 -15.48 -0.63 -15.06
N HIS A 168 -14.44 -1.28 -15.60
CA HIS A 168 -13.07 -0.99 -15.23
C HIS A 168 -12.76 0.46 -15.57
N ALA A 169 -12.45 1.29 -14.57
CA ALA A 169 -11.84 2.58 -14.82
C ALA A 169 -10.51 2.34 -15.59
N PRO A 170 -10.34 2.88 -16.80
CA PRO A 170 -9.07 2.83 -17.49
C PRO A 170 -8.15 3.83 -16.78
N GLY A 171 -7.23 3.35 -15.96
CA GLY A 171 -6.31 4.24 -15.24
C GLY A 171 -5.62 3.66 -14.00
N ALA A 172 -6.02 2.49 -13.50
CA ALA A 172 -5.29 1.80 -12.43
C ALA A 172 -3.99 1.18 -12.98
N VAL A 173 -3.07 2.02 -13.43
CA VAL A 173 -1.69 1.64 -13.71
C VAL A 173 -1.05 1.33 -12.36
N LEU A 174 -0.59 0.09 -12.18
CA LEU A 174 0.25 -0.24 -11.03
C LEU A 174 1.38 0.78 -10.96
N PRO A 175 1.67 1.37 -9.79
CA PRO A 175 2.76 2.32 -9.67
C PRO A 175 4.07 1.71 -10.20
N PRO A 176 4.91 2.47 -10.92
CA PRO A 176 6.21 1.97 -11.35
C PRO A 176 7.02 1.57 -10.11
N ALA A 177 7.56 0.35 -10.14
CA ALA A 177 8.18 -0.28 -8.99
C ALA A 177 9.33 0.55 -8.41
N PRO A 178 9.50 0.47 -7.08
CA PRO A 178 10.68 -0.27 -6.62
C PRO A 178 10.31 -1.42 -5.67
N TYR A 179 10.71 -2.62 -6.10
CA TYR A 179 11.09 -3.84 -5.34
C TYR A 179 10.04 -4.53 -4.42
N GLY A 180 9.71 -5.79 -4.77
CA GLY A 180 9.46 -6.89 -3.81
C GLY A 180 8.24 -6.82 -2.88
N HIS A 181 7.36 -5.82 -3.00
CA HIS A 181 6.28 -5.64 -2.03
C HIS A 181 5.19 -6.74 -2.13
N PRO A 182 4.83 -7.44 -1.04
CA PRO A 182 3.82 -8.51 -1.07
C PRO A 182 2.45 -8.05 -1.60
N ASP A 183 2.03 -6.82 -1.28
CA ASP A 183 0.79 -6.27 -1.84
C ASP A 183 0.81 -6.11 -3.37
N LEU A 184 1.98 -5.85 -3.97
CA LEU A 184 2.12 -5.77 -5.43
C LEU A 184 2.01 -7.16 -6.07
N VAL A 185 2.42 -8.22 -5.37
CA VAL A 185 2.18 -9.60 -5.80
C VAL A 185 0.68 -9.90 -5.81
N LEU A 186 -0.05 -9.50 -4.76
CA LEU A 186 -1.51 -9.67 -4.71
C LEU A 186 -2.21 -8.85 -5.80
N ALA A 187 -1.78 -7.62 -6.05
CA ALA A 187 -2.32 -6.79 -7.12
C ALA A 187 -2.09 -7.41 -8.50
N ARG A 188 -0.88 -7.94 -8.77
CA ARG A 188 -0.57 -8.67 -10.00
C ARG A 188 -1.39 -9.95 -10.14
N ALA A 189 -1.54 -10.72 -9.07
CA ALA A 189 -2.34 -11.95 -9.07
C ALA A 189 -3.82 -11.67 -9.36
N VAL A 190 -4.37 -10.55 -8.89
CA VAL A 190 -5.71 -10.10 -9.27
C VAL A 190 -5.76 -9.68 -10.74
N ASN A 191 -4.74 -8.94 -11.22
CA ASN A 191 -4.70 -8.49 -12.60
C ASN A 191 -4.58 -9.66 -13.60
N ALA A 192 -3.83 -10.70 -13.24
CA ALA A 192 -3.69 -11.95 -13.99
C ALA A 192 -4.89 -12.90 -13.82
N GLY A 193 -5.86 -12.58 -12.97
CA GLY A 193 -7.03 -13.43 -12.72
C GLY A 193 -6.76 -14.70 -11.91
N VAL A 194 -5.55 -14.85 -11.36
CA VAL A 194 -5.15 -16.00 -10.52
C VAL A 194 -5.98 -16.05 -9.23
N ILE A 195 -6.27 -14.88 -8.65
CA ILE A 195 -7.15 -14.72 -7.48
C ILE A 195 -8.15 -13.59 -7.69
N THR A 196 -9.30 -13.67 -7.02
CA THR A 196 -10.31 -12.60 -7.05
C THR A 196 -9.93 -11.42 -6.15
N VAL A 197 -10.54 -10.25 -6.36
CA VAL A 197 -10.38 -9.07 -5.49
C VAL A 197 -10.69 -9.40 -4.02
N GLY A 198 -11.75 -10.17 -3.76
CA GLY A 198 -12.11 -10.59 -2.39
C GLY A 198 -11.15 -11.61 -1.78
N GLU A 199 -10.51 -12.44 -2.59
CA GLU A 199 -9.44 -13.34 -2.14
C GLU A 199 -8.16 -12.56 -1.82
N ALA A 200 -7.80 -11.58 -2.65
CA ALA A 200 -6.68 -10.69 -2.39
C ALA A 200 -6.89 -9.84 -1.13
N GLU A 201 -8.10 -9.32 -0.90
CA GLU A 201 -8.45 -8.64 0.35
C GLU A 201 -8.29 -9.56 1.56
N LEU A 202 -8.80 -10.80 1.48
CA LEU A 202 -8.71 -11.79 2.56
C LEU A 202 -7.26 -12.20 2.84
N ILE A 203 -6.44 -12.40 1.81
CA ILE A 203 -5.02 -12.74 1.96
C ILE A 203 -4.26 -11.55 2.54
N GLY A 204 -4.41 -10.34 1.97
CA GLY A 204 -3.77 -9.13 2.48
C GLY A 204 -4.12 -8.87 3.94
N ALA A 205 -5.41 -8.94 4.29
CA ALA A 205 -5.87 -8.76 5.66
C ALA A 205 -5.24 -9.77 6.64
N THR A 206 -5.16 -11.05 6.25
CA THR A 206 -4.79 -12.12 7.19
C THR A 206 -3.29 -12.47 7.22
N TYR A 207 -2.54 -12.16 6.16
CA TYR A 207 -1.11 -12.47 6.06
C TYR A 207 -0.22 -11.22 6.07
N LEU A 208 -0.71 -10.06 5.60
CA LEU A 208 0.10 -8.85 5.50
C LEU A 208 -0.24 -7.82 6.58
N GLU A 209 -1.50 -7.85 7.03
CA GLU A 209 -2.07 -6.90 7.99
C GLU A 209 -2.32 -7.51 9.37
N GLU A 210 -1.96 -8.77 9.60
CA GLU A 210 -2.08 -9.44 10.92
C GLU A 210 -3.52 -9.50 11.48
N VAL A 211 -4.55 -9.32 10.63
CA VAL A 211 -5.95 -9.46 11.04
C VAL A 211 -6.27 -10.95 11.19
N SER A 212 -6.73 -11.36 12.38
CA SER A 212 -7.11 -12.76 12.58
C SER A 212 -8.28 -13.15 11.66
N LEU A 213 -8.32 -14.42 11.24
CA LEU A 213 -9.43 -14.93 10.43
C LEU A 213 -10.78 -14.84 11.18
N THR A 214 -10.77 -14.83 12.52
CA THR A 214 -11.97 -14.62 13.34
C THR A 214 -12.46 -13.19 13.21
N ALA A 215 -11.57 -12.21 13.42
CA ALA A 215 -11.90 -10.79 13.31
C ALA A 215 -12.37 -10.43 11.89
N TYR A 216 -11.74 -11.03 10.86
CA TYR A 216 -12.19 -10.88 9.48
C TYR A 216 -13.59 -11.47 9.24
N ALA A 217 -13.87 -12.66 9.81
CA ALA A 217 -15.17 -13.32 9.72
C ALA A 217 -16.28 -12.48 10.34
N GLU A 218 -16.07 -12.01 11.58
CA GLU A 218 -17.01 -11.15 12.31
C GLU A 218 -17.29 -9.86 11.54
N ARG A 219 -16.23 -9.19 11.05
CA ARG A 219 -16.36 -7.93 10.30
C ARG A 219 -17.14 -8.08 9.00
N THR A 220 -17.00 -9.22 8.31
CA THR A 220 -17.62 -9.43 6.99
C THR A 220 -18.91 -10.23 7.05
N GLY A 221 -19.35 -10.65 8.24
CA GLY A 221 -20.54 -11.49 8.42
C GLY A 221 -20.44 -12.87 7.76
N GLN A 222 -19.22 -13.34 7.48
CA GLN A 222 -18.99 -14.60 6.75
C GLN A 222 -18.59 -15.73 7.71
N PRO A 223 -19.05 -16.97 7.49
CA PRO A 223 -18.64 -18.12 8.30
C PRO A 223 -17.13 -18.34 8.21
N ARG A 224 -16.46 -18.44 9.37
CA ARG A 224 -15.00 -18.66 9.48
C ARG A 224 -14.51 -19.83 8.65
N TRP A 225 -15.26 -20.94 8.62
CA TRP A 225 -14.90 -22.14 7.85
C TRP A 225 -14.86 -21.89 6.33
N ASN A 226 -15.82 -21.14 5.80
CA ASN A 226 -15.86 -20.80 4.38
C ASN A 226 -14.68 -19.89 4.00
N LEU A 227 -14.37 -18.92 4.87
CA LEU A 227 -13.19 -18.07 4.71
C LEU A 227 -11.89 -18.87 4.77
N TYR A 228 -11.79 -19.83 5.69
CA TYR A 228 -10.64 -20.73 5.78
C TYR A 228 -10.43 -21.49 4.47
N LYS A 229 -11.46 -22.19 3.96
CA LYS A 229 -11.37 -22.94 2.70
C LYS A 229 -11.01 -22.04 1.52
N ARG A 230 -11.69 -20.90 1.40
CA ARG A 230 -11.46 -19.93 0.31
C ARG A 230 -10.01 -19.41 0.34
N ARG A 231 -9.53 -19.01 1.52
CA ARG A 231 -8.16 -18.53 1.70
C ARG A 231 -7.14 -19.61 1.34
N THR A 232 -7.32 -20.85 1.81
CA THR A 232 -6.41 -21.95 1.52
C THR A 232 -6.31 -22.24 0.02
N ALA A 233 -7.45 -22.29 -0.67
CA ALA A 233 -7.49 -22.51 -2.12
C ALA A 233 -6.85 -21.35 -2.90
N ALA A 234 -7.11 -20.10 -2.49
CA ALA A 234 -6.51 -18.92 -3.10
C ALA A 234 -4.99 -18.85 -2.88
N VAL A 235 -4.51 -19.20 -1.67
CA VAL A 235 -3.08 -19.27 -1.36
C VAL A 235 -2.39 -20.36 -2.18
N ALA A 236 -3.04 -21.51 -2.40
CA ALA A 236 -2.49 -22.56 -3.25
C ALA A 236 -2.32 -22.10 -4.71
N ARG A 237 -3.33 -21.42 -5.27
CA ARG A 237 -3.24 -20.81 -6.62
C ARG A 237 -2.15 -19.74 -6.69
N LEU A 238 -2.10 -18.85 -5.70
CA LEU A 238 -1.09 -17.80 -5.63
C LEU A 238 0.33 -18.39 -5.56
N LYS A 239 0.53 -19.42 -4.74
CA LYS A 239 1.82 -20.13 -4.65
C LYS A 239 2.23 -20.71 -5.99
N ALA A 240 1.34 -21.44 -6.67
CA ALA A 240 1.63 -22.02 -7.97
C ALA A 240 2.01 -20.96 -9.02
N ALA A 241 1.33 -19.82 -9.03
CA ALA A 241 1.61 -18.71 -9.95
C ALA A 241 2.92 -17.96 -9.63
N ILE A 242 3.33 -17.93 -8.36
CA ILE A 242 4.66 -17.43 -7.97
C ILE A 242 5.75 -18.41 -8.45
N GLU A 243 5.56 -19.70 -8.20
CA GLU A 243 6.53 -20.75 -8.57
C GLU A 243 6.68 -20.91 -10.09
N SER A 244 5.63 -20.65 -10.87
CA SER A 244 5.67 -20.69 -12.33
C SER A 244 6.33 -19.45 -12.96
N GLY A 245 6.59 -18.40 -12.18
CA GLY A 245 7.09 -17.11 -12.69
C GLY A 245 6.02 -16.24 -13.37
N GLU A 246 4.76 -16.67 -13.40
CA GLU A 246 3.63 -15.90 -13.98
C GLU A 246 3.42 -14.55 -13.28
N LEU A 247 3.83 -14.47 -12.01
CA LEU A 247 3.82 -13.25 -11.21
C LEU A 247 5.21 -12.63 -11.05
N SER A 248 6.18 -12.99 -11.89
CA SER A 248 7.46 -12.28 -11.99
C SER A 248 7.24 -10.91 -12.65
N ASP A 249 8.14 -9.96 -12.40
CA ASP A 249 8.03 -8.63 -13.01
C ASP A 249 8.66 -8.68 -14.42
N PRO A 250 7.88 -8.52 -15.51
CA PRO A 250 8.41 -8.51 -16.86
C PRO A 250 9.34 -7.32 -17.14
N TYR A 251 9.39 -6.31 -16.26
CA TYR A 251 10.33 -5.19 -16.33
C TYR A 251 11.53 -5.31 -15.39
N ALA A 252 11.54 -6.23 -14.42
CA ALA A 252 12.71 -6.44 -13.57
C ALA A 252 13.89 -7.00 -14.37
N ASP A 253 13.61 -7.87 -15.34
CA ASP A 253 14.64 -8.44 -16.22
C ASP A 253 15.15 -7.40 -17.24
N VAL A 254 14.27 -6.56 -17.79
CA VAL A 254 14.64 -5.49 -18.73
C VAL A 254 15.44 -4.36 -18.05
N ILE A 255 15.11 -4.03 -16.79
CA ILE A 255 15.87 -3.05 -16.00
C ILE A 255 17.22 -3.64 -15.58
N ASN A 256 17.29 -4.92 -15.21
CA ASN A 256 18.56 -5.59 -14.90
C ASN A 256 19.47 -5.73 -16.14
N GLU A 257 18.92 -5.96 -17.34
CA GLU A 257 19.67 -6.01 -18.59
C GLU A 257 20.19 -4.61 -18.99
N ALA A 258 19.36 -3.57 -18.85
CA ALA A 258 19.75 -2.19 -19.09
C ALA A 258 20.78 -1.66 -18.07
N THR A 259 20.72 -2.12 -16.82
CA THR A 259 21.66 -1.72 -15.75
C THR A 259 22.93 -2.58 -15.76
N GLY A 260 22.86 -3.84 -16.22
CA GLY A 260 24.01 -4.73 -16.41
C GLY A 260 24.97 -4.25 -17.51
N THR A 261 24.47 -3.48 -18.47
CA THR A 261 25.29 -2.82 -19.51
C THR A 261 26.08 -1.61 -18.96
N LEU A 262 25.80 -1.16 -17.73
CA LEU A 262 26.51 -0.06 -17.06
C LEU A 262 27.55 -0.53 -16.02
N VAL A 263 27.92 -1.82 -16.00
CA VAL A 263 29.14 -2.24 -15.29
C VAL A 263 30.32 -1.62 -16.03
N LEU A 264 30.71 -0.43 -15.58
CA LEU A 264 31.93 0.25 -15.98
C LEU A 264 33.10 -0.71 -15.83
N ASP A 265 33.71 -1.01 -16.96
CA ASP A 265 34.98 -1.68 -17.11
C ASP A 265 35.99 -1.04 -16.14
N VAL A 266 36.34 -1.75 -15.06
CA VAL A 266 37.37 -1.29 -14.12
C VAL A 266 38.70 -1.49 -14.81
N PRO A 267 39.49 -0.44 -15.10
CA PRO A 267 40.75 -0.62 -15.79
C PRO A 267 41.72 -1.36 -14.87
N ALA A 268 42.24 -2.48 -15.36
CA ALA A 268 43.28 -3.25 -14.70
C ALA A 268 44.47 -2.34 -14.37
N VAL A 269 44.77 -2.22 -13.07
CA VAL A 269 45.94 -1.54 -12.54
C VAL A 269 47.18 -2.24 -13.09
N ARG A 270 47.82 -1.62 -14.08
CA ARG A 270 49.15 -2.02 -14.55
C ARG A 270 50.16 -1.71 -13.45
N LYS A 271 50.62 -2.75 -12.75
CA LYS A 271 51.90 -2.70 -12.04
C LYS A 271 52.99 -2.42 -13.07
N ARG A 272 53.81 -1.39 -12.84
CA ARG A 272 55.07 -1.19 -13.54
C ARG A 272 56.24 -1.35 -12.57
N PRO A 273 57.38 -1.85 -13.08
CA PRO A 273 58.46 -2.46 -12.32
C PRO A 273 59.27 -1.48 -11.47
#